data_AF-K5Y2B1-F1
#
_entry.id   AF-K5Y2B1-F1
#
_cell.length_a   1.000
_cell.length_b   1.000
_cell.length_c   1.000
_cell.angle_alpha   90.00
_cell.angle_beta   90.00
_cell.angle_gamma   90.00
#
_symmetry.space_group_name_H-M   'P 1'
#
loop_
_entity.id
_entity.type
_entity.pdbx_description
1 polymer ?
#
loop_
_entity_poly.entity_id
_entity_poly.type
_entity_poly.pdbx_seq_one_letter_code
_entity_poly.pdbx_strand_id
1 'polypeptide(L)'
;MSFQNTRLVTYSMRRPVDIDHLFKDPDTALPVMLIATRTVPHSPRDSQWKLAWKVGKSNTGVPVQREISLFRNQDCMSWGPITRTAEEYTRAVEITQMSFSNRKRLEKIASDAPLHRPNGKAHCQDWLVSVLEAAEKQGLLSRSDWTAAVKAVADV
;
A
#
# COMPACT_ATOMS: atom_id res chain seq x y z
N MET A 1 -29.77 -25.29 29.23
CA MET A 1 -29.09 -24.01 28.94
C MET A 1 -27.67 -24.33 28.53
N SER A 2 -27.34 -24.17 27.25
CA SER A 2 -26.01 -24.51 26.70
C SER A 2 -25.24 -23.21 26.46
N PHE A 3 -24.14 -23.01 27.18
CA PHE A 3 -23.24 -21.88 26.98
C PHE A 3 -22.34 -22.19 25.77
N GLN A 4 -22.54 -21.45 24.68
CA GLN A 4 -21.61 -21.50 23.55
C GLN A 4 -20.28 -20.85 23.99
N ASN A 5 -19.24 -21.66 24.00
CA ASN A 5 -17.87 -21.28 24.29
C ASN A 5 -17.31 -20.49 23.09
N THR A 6 -17.45 -19.17 23.11
CA THR A 6 -16.89 -18.28 22.08
C THR A 6 -15.38 -18.24 22.23
N ARG A 7 -14.66 -19.09 21.48
CA ARG A 7 -13.20 -18.96 21.36
C ARG A 7 -12.88 -17.62 20.73
N LEU A 8 -12.35 -16.70 21.52
CA LEU A 8 -11.67 -15.52 21.03
C LEU A 8 -10.47 -15.98 20.19
N VAL A 9 -10.58 -15.87 18.87
CA VAL A 9 -9.44 -16.06 17.97
C VAL A 9 -8.52 -14.86 18.17
N THR A 10 -7.51 -15.02 19.02
CA THR A 10 -6.42 -14.05 19.12
C THR A 10 -5.62 -14.13 17.82
N TYR A 11 -5.87 -13.21 16.89
CA TYR A 11 -5.00 -13.02 15.73
C TYR A 11 -3.63 -12.57 16.22
N SER A 12 -2.66 -13.50 16.23
CA SER A 12 -1.25 -13.17 16.43
C SER A 12 -0.85 -12.18 15.34
N MET A 13 -0.59 -10.92 15.72
CA MET A 13 -0.14 -9.88 14.81
C MET A 13 1.27 -10.20 14.32
N ARG A 14 1.37 -10.90 13.19
CA ARG A 14 2.65 -11.16 12.52
C ARG A 14 2.81 -10.18 11.37
N ARG A 15 3.98 -9.56 11.29
CA ARG A 15 4.38 -8.79 10.11
C ARG A 15 4.26 -9.72 8.88
N PRO A 16 3.70 -9.24 7.76
CA PRO A 16 3.68 -10.00 6.52
C PRO A 16 5.11 -10.40 6.14
N VAL A 17 5.24 -11.56 5.48
CA VAL A 17 6.53 -12.05 5.01
C VAL A 17 7.09 -11.07 3.97
N ASP A 18 8.33 -10.63 4.19
CA ASP A 18 9.10 -9.79 3.28
C ASP A 18 10.16 -10.64 2.57
N ILE A 19 10.13 -10.66 1.24
CA ILE A 19 11.05 -11.43 0.39
C ILE A 19 12.06 -10.53 -0.34
N ASP A 20 12.38 -9.35 0.21
CA ASP A 20 13.35 -8.40 -0.35
C ASP A 20 14.76 -9.00 -0.54
N HIS A 21 15.16 -9.95 0.30
CA HIS A 21 16.41 -10.68 0.19
C HIS A 21 16.49 -11.55 -1.07
N LEU A 22 15.34 -11.96 -1.63
CA LEU A 22 15.24 -12.68 -2.91
C LEU A 22 15.02 -11.72 -4.09
N PHE A 23 14.25 -10.65 -3.87
CA PHE A 23 13.86 -9.69 -4.89
C PHE A 23 14.13 -8.26 -4.40
N LYS A 24 15.37 -7.80 -4.60
CA LYS A 24 15.76 -6.44 -4.23
C LYS A 24 15.11 -5.40 -5.13
N ASP A 25 14.86 -4.22 -4.58
CA ASP A 25 14.49 -3.05 -5.38
C ASP A 25 15.67 -2.67 -6.28
N PRO A 26 15.55 -2.78 -7.62
CA PRO A 26 16.68 -2.57 -8.51
C PRO A 26 17.03 -1.09 -8.65
N ASP A 27 18.31 -0.79 -8.89
CA ASP A 27 18.76 0.58 -9.15
C ASP A 27 18.45 1.02 -10.59
N THR A 28 17.17 1.00 -10.94
CA THR A 28 16.63 1.41 -12.24
C THR A 28 15.38 2.25 -12.05
N ALA A 29 14.99 3.02 -13.08
CA ALA A 29 13.69 3.66 -13.10
C ALA A 29 12.57 2.61 -13.15
N LEU A 30 11.53 2.76 -12.34
CA LEU A 30 10.38 1.87 -12.32
C LEU A 30 9.07 2.67 -12.20
N PRO A 31 7.97 2.18 -12.81
CA PRO A 31 6.64 2.74 -12.60
C PRO A 31 6.19 2.53 -11.16
N VAL A 32 5.79 3.61 -10.50
CA VAL A 32 5.09 3.57 -9.22
C VAL A 32 3.60 3.64 -9.49
N MET A 33 2.91 2.58 -9.07
CA MET A 33 1.48 2.38 -9.27
C MET A 33 0.71 2.72 -7.99
N LEU A 34 -0.44 3.39 -8.12
CA LEU A 34 -1.49 3.38 -7.11
C LEU A 34 -2.45 2.23 -7.42
N ILE A 35 -2.62 1.33 -6.46
CA ILE A 35 -3.42 0.11 -6.62
C ILE A 35 -4.57 0.13 -5.62
N ALA A 36 -5.77 -0.18 -6.11
CA ALA A 36 -6.95 -0.44 -5.29
C ALA A 36 -7.38 -1.91 -5.41
N THR A 37 -7.57 -2.54 -4.25
CA THR A 37 -8.15 -3.88 -4.12
C THR A 37 -9.46 -3.74 -3.35
N ARG A 38 -10.59 -4.08 -3.99
CA ARG A 38 -11.89 -4.11 -3.30
C ARG A 38 -11.87 -5.17 -2.19
N THR A 39 -12.26 -4.79 -0.98
CA THR A 39 -12.59 -5.76 0.07
C THR A 39 -14.09 -5.93 0.14
N VAL A 40 -14.58 -7.13 0.41
CA VAL A 40 -15.99 -7.39 0.68
C VAL A 40 -16.25 -7.08 2.16
N PRO A 41 -17.30 -6.31 2.55
CA PRO A 41 -18.39 -5.74 1.75
C PRO A 41 -18.11 -4.40 1.03
N HIS A 42 -19.00 -4.07 0.08
CA HIS A 42 -18.79 -3.31 -1.16
C HIS A 42 -18.81 -1.76 -1.10
N SER A 43 -18.32 -1.09 -0.06
CA SER A 43 -18.15 0.38 -0.15
C SER A 43 -16.84 0.72 -0.87
N PRO A 44 -16.81 1.74 -1.77
CA PRO A 44 -15.53 2.26 -2.30
C PRO A 44 -14.55 2.69 -1.20
N ARG A 45 -15.07 3.10 -0.03
CA ARG A 45 -14.25 3.39 1.16
C ARG A 45 -13.65 2.14 1.81
N ASP A 46 -14.19 0.96 1.58
CA ASP A 46 -13.62 -0.27 2.11
C ASP A 46 -12.42 -0.77 1.28
N SER A 47 -12.25 -0.29 0.03
CA SER A 47 -11.12 -0.66 -0.83
C SER A 47 -9.77 -0.36 -0.17
N GLN A 48 -8.88 -1.36 -0.16
CA GLN A 48 -7.52 -1.21 0.29
C GLN A 48 -6.70 -0.54 -0.81
N TRP A 49 -6.06 0.58 -0.48
CA TRP A 49 -5.13 1.24 -1.38
C TRP A 49 -3.68 0.95 -0.97
N LYS A 50 -2.81 0.82 -1.97
CA LYS A 50 -1.36 0.67 -1.79
C LYS A 50 -0.59 1.34 -2.93
N LEU A 51 0.63 1.79 -2.64
CA LEU A 51 1.60 2.11 -3.68
C LEU A 51 2.44 0.86 -3.95
N ALA A 52 2.74 0.57 -5.21
CA ALA A 52 3.56 -0.57 -5.56
C ALA A 52 4.39 -0.36 -6.84
N TRP A 53 5.52 -1.05 -6.93
CA TRP A 53 6.29 -1.18 -8.16
C TRP A 53 6.84 -2.59 -8.31
N LYS A 54 6.94 -3.06 -9.55
CA LYS A 54 7.38 -4.42 -9.87
C LYS A 54 8.89 -4.53 -9.78
N VAL A 55 9.37 -5.44 -8.94
CA VAL A 55 10.81 -5.70 -8.73
C VAL A 55 11.27 -7.01 -9.38
N GLY A 56 10.35 -7.85 -9.86
CA GLY A 56 10.71 -9.08 -10.54
C GLY A 56 9.53 -10.00 -10.86
N LYS A 57 9.85 -11.28 -11.03
CA LYS A 57 8.90 -12.39 -11.18
C LYS A 57 9.44 -13.60 -10.41
N SER A 58 8.57 -14.35 -9.77
CA SER A 58 8.92 -15.63 -9.14
C SER A 58 9.30 -16.68 -10.20
N ASN A 59 9.83 -17.82 -9.75
CA ASN A 59 10.11 -18.97 -10.62
C ASN A 59 8.85 -19.55 -11.29
N THR A 60 7.66 -19.28 -10.73
CA THR A 60 6.36 -19.64 -11.29
C THR A 60 5.77 -18.57 -12.21
N GLY A 61 6.52 -17.49 -12.47
CA GLY A 61 6.10 -16.38 -13.34
C GLY A 61 5.20 -15.33 -12.67
N VAL A 62 4.86 -15.50 -11.39
CA VAL A 62 4.02 -14.56 -10.63
C VAL A 62 4.81 -13.25 -10.43
N PRO A 63 4.26 -12.08 -10.78
CA PRO A 63 4.94 -10.80 -10.53
C PRO A 63 5.30 -10.63 -9.05
N VAL A 64 6.49 -10.11 -8.77
CA VAL A 64 6.90 -9.71 -7.43
C VAL A 64 6.97 -8.19 -7.39
N GLN A 65 6.38 -7.61 -6.36
CA GLN A 65 6.29 -6.16 -6.20
C GLN A 65 6.70 -5.74 -4.80
N ARG A 66 7.18 -4.51 -4.72
CA ARG A 66 7.46 -3.82 -3.48
C ARG A 66 6.33 -2.86 -3.20
N GLU A 67 5.79 -2.90 -2.00
CA GLU A 67 4.53 -2.24 -1.66
C GLU A 67 4.66 -1.35 -0.42
N ILE A 68 3.95 -0.23 -0.44
CA ILE A 68 3.71 0.66 0.70
C ILE A 68 2.19 0.68 0.95
N SER A 69 1.77 0.22 2.13
CA SER A 69 0.36 0.13 2.48
C SER A 69 0.13 0.15 3.98
N LEU A 70 -1.07 0.55 4.40
CA LEU A 70 -1.57 0.24 5.74
C LEU A 70 -2.26 -1.13 5.74
N PHE A 71 -1.99 -1.91 6.79
CA PHE A 71 -2.67 -3.17 7.03
C PHE A 71 -3.91 -2.94 7.88
N ARG A 72 -5.08 -3.32 7.36
CA ARG A 72 -6.38 -3.15 8.03
C ARG A 72 -6.57 -4.22 9.11
N ASN A 73 -5.97 -4.01 10.28
CA ASN A 73 -6.22 -4.76 11.52
C ASN A 73 -6.81 -3.81 12.59
N GLN A 74 -7.01 -4.31 13.82
CA GLN A 74 -7.56 -3.53 14.96
C GLN A 74 -6.89 -2.16 15.15
N ASP A 75 -5.59 -2.03 14.82
CA ASP A 75 -4.83 -0.79 15.00
C ASP A 75 -4.33 -0.10 13.71
N CYS A 76 -4.71 -0.55 12.51
CA CYS A 76 -4.27 0.02 11.22
C CYS A 76 -2.80 0.48 11.21
N MET A 77 -1.86 -0.44 10.98
CA MET A 77 -0.44 -0.18 11.13
C MET A 77 0.30 -0.17 9.78
N SER A 78 1.28 0.73 9.67
CA SER A 78 2.30 0.67 8.62
C SER A 78 3.44 -0.24 9.08
N TRP A 79 3.74 -1.29 8.32
CA TRP A 79 4.89 -2.17 8.58
C TRP A 79 6.15 -1.74 7.81
N GLY A 80 6.14 -0.52 7.26
CA GLY A 80 7.12 -0.09 6.28
C GLY A 80 6.92 -0.78 4.92
N PRO A 81 7.86 -0.58 3.98
CA PRO A 81 7.81 -1.22 2.68
C PRO A 81 8.02 -2.73 2.80
N ILE A 82 7.27 -3.50 2.03
CA ILE A 82 7.34 -4.96 1.99
C ILE A 82 7.45 -5.42 0.55
N THR A 83 8.38 -6.33 0.27
CA THR A 83 8.45 -7.01 -1.01
C THR A 83 7.69 -8.34 -0.92
N ARG A 84 6.75 -8.58 -1.86
CA ARG A 84 5.95 -9.82 -1.92
C ARG A 84 5.43 -10.11 -3.33
N THR A 85 4.91 -11.30 -3.55
CA THR A 85 4.20 -11.62 -4.80
C THR A 85 2.97 -10.72 -4.94
N ALA A 86 2.72 -10.24 -6.16
CA ALA A 86 1.58 -9.39 -6.45
C ALA A 86 0.27 -10.14 -6.19
N GLU A 87 -0.64 -9.48 -5.50
CA GLU A 87 -2.01 -9.93 -5.29
C GLU A 87 -2.90 -9.45 -6.43
N GLU A 88 -4.05 -10.09 -6.59
CA GLU A 88 -5.10 -9.58 -7.47
C GLU A 88 -5.53 -8.18 -7.01
N TYR A 89 -5.74 -7.30 -7.97
CA TYR A 89 -6.21 -5.93 -7.73
C TYR A 89 -7.40 -5.64 -8.62
N THR A 90 -8.24 -4.72 -8.16
CA THR A 90 -9.40 -4.27 -8.93
C THR A 90 -8.99 -3.19 -9.93
N ARG A 91 -8.08 -2.29 -9.54
CA ARG A 91 -7.53 -1.27 -10.43
C ARG A 91 -6.10 -0.91 -10.04
N ALA A 92 -5.28 -0.64 -11.04
CA ALA A 92 -3.93 -0.11 -10.88
C ALA A 92 -3.72 1.03 -11.87
N VAL A 93 -3.15 2.14 -11.40
CA VAL A 93 -2.89 3.33 -12.21
C VAL A 93 -1.47 3.79 -11.95
N GLU A 94 -0.69 3.96 -13.02
CA GLU A 94 0.66 4.52 -12.91
C GLU A 94 0.56 5.99 -12.49
N ILE A 95 1.29 6.37 -11.45
CA ILE A 95 1.43 7.77 -11.05
C ILE A 95 2.60 8.38 -11.81
N THR A 96 3.77 7.73 -11.76
CA THR A 96 4.98 8.23 -12.40
C THR A 96 6.07 7.15 -12.46
N GLN A 97 7.13 7.43 -13.22
CA GLN A 97 8.38 6.67 -13.19
C GLN A 97 9.31 7.29 -12.13
N MET A 98 9.80 6.48 -11.18
CA MET A 98 10.76 6.92 -10.17
C MET A 98 12.09 6.22 -10.32
N SER A 99 13.19 6.92 -10.06
CA SER A 99 14.50 6.30 -9.78
C SER A 99 14.49 5.57 -8.44
N PHE A 100 15.48 4.71 -8.21
CA PHE A 100 15.65 4.03 -6.93
C PHE A 100 15.73 5.01 -5.74
N SER A 101 16.55 6.05 -5.86
CA SER A 101 16.69 7.08 -4.81
C SER A 101 15.37 7.77 -4.49
N ASN A 102 14.56 8.10 -5.51
CA ASN A 102 13.23 8.69 -5.30
C ASN A 102 12.25 7.70 -4.65
N ARG A 103 12.29 6.41 -5.00
CA ARG A 103 11.49 5.38 -4.31
C ARG A 103 11.89 5.22 -2.84
N LYS A 104 13.18 5.25 -2.50
CA LYS A 104 13.64 5.23 -1.10
C LYS A 104 13.18 6.48 -0.34
N ARG A 105 13.16 7.66 -0.97
CA ARG A 105 12.58 8.88 -0.38
C ARG A 105 11.07 8.73 -0.16
N LEU A 106 10.34 8.14 -1.10
CA LEU A 106 8.91 7.86 -0.96
C LEU A 106 8.63 6.89 0.21
N GLU A 107 9.43 5.84 0.36
CA GLU A 107 9.36 4.93 1.52
C GLU A 107 9.57 5.66 2.84
N LYS A 108 10.54 6.57 2.90
CA LYS A 108 10.80 7.38 4.11
C LYS A 108 9.62 8.29 4.43
N ILE A 109 9.06 8.96 3.43
CA ILE A 109 7.86 9.79 3.59
C ILE A 109 6.70 8.97 4.15
N ALA A 110 6.47 7.77 3.60
CA ALA A 110 5.45 6.87 4.10
C ALA A 110 5.71 6.41 5.54
N SER A 111 6.97 6.09 5.88
CA SER A 111 7.35 5.71 7.25
C SER A 111 7.13 6.83 8.26
N ASP A 112 7.24 8.09 7.84
CA ASP A 112 7.09 9.27 8.69
C ASP A 112 5.64 9.80 8.72
N ALA A 113 4.80 9.34 7.80
CA ALA A 113 3.45 9.86 7.64
C ALA A 113 2.56 9.49 8.85
N PRO A 114 1.98 10.49 9.54
CA PRO A 114 1.16 10.25 10.71
C PRO A 114 -0.12 9.49 10.37
N LEU A 115 -0.44 8.49 11.19
CA LEU A 115 -1.72 7.79 11.15
C LEU A 115 -2.80 8.65 11.80
N HIS A 116 -3.47 9.48 10.99
CA HIS A 116 -4.61 10.27 11.48
C HIS A 116 -5.79 9.36 11.82
N ARG A 117 -6.30 9.47 13.05
CA ARG A 117 -7.45 8.70 13.56
C ARG A 117 -8.57 9.64 14.04
N PRO A 118 -9.15 10.50 13.19
CA PRO A 118 -10.15 11.48 13.63
C PRO A 118 -11.38 10.85 14.30
N ASN A 119 -11.74 9.61 13.91
CA ASN A 119 -12.84 8.84 14.52
C ASN A 119 -12.35 7.57 15.22
N GLY A 120 -11.09 7.55 15.69
CA GLY A 120 -10.46 6.35 16.26
C GLY A 120 -10.07 5.27 15.24
N LYS A 121 -10.38 5.46 13.94
CA LYS A 121 -9.99 4.56 12.84
C LYS A 121 -9.10 5.32 11.86
N ALA A 122 -7.92 4.77 11.57
CA ALA A 122 -7.09 5.27 10.47
C ALA A 122 -7.57 4.64 9.16
N HIS A 123 -7.71 5.46 8.11
CA HIS A 123 -8.13 5.00 6.80
C HIS A 123 -6.93 4.90 5.86
N CYS A 124 -6.75 3.75 5.20
CA CYS A 124 -5.60 3.55 4.30
C CYS A 124 -5.57 4.56 3.15
N GLN A 125 -6.74 4.94 2.63
CA GLN A 125 -6.87 5.91 1.55
C GLN A 125 -6.43 7.31 2.00
N ASP A 126 -6.92 7.80 3.14
CA ASP A 126 -6.58 9.15 3.64
C ASP A 126 -5.09 9.26 4.03
N TRP A 127 -4.54 8.17 4.60
CA TRP A 127 -3.11 8.09 4.87
C TRP A 127 -2.29 8.12 3.57
N LEU A 128 -2.68 7.37 2.55
CA LEU A 128 -1.99 7.41 1.25
C LEU A 128 -2.09 8.77 0.58
N VAL A 129 -3.23 9.45 0.66
CA VAL A 129 -3.34 10.84 0.19
C VAL A 129 -2.33 11.73 0.93
N SER A 130 -2.21 11.59 2.25
CA SER A 130 -1.21 12.35 3.03
C SER A 130 0.23 12.07 2.60
N VAL A 131 0.54 10.81 2.27
CA VAL A 131 1.86 10.40 1.72
C VAL A 131 2.11 11.05 0.37
N LEU A 132 1.11 11.04 -0.53
CA LEU A 132 1.21 11.64 -1.86
C LEU A 132 1.39 13.16 -1.80
N GLU A 133 0.66 13.85 -0.92
CA GLU A 133 0.81 15.28 -0.68
C GLU A 133 2.21 15.63 -0.13
N ALA A 134 2.74 14.81 0.77
CA ALA A 134 4.09 15.00 1.31
C ALA A 134 5.17 14.75 0.24
N ALA A 135 4.97 13.76 -0.64
CA ALA A 135 5.84 13.49 -1.78
C ALA A 135 5.81 14.62 -2.82
N GLU A 136 4.64 15.21 -3.09
CA GLU A 136 4.48 16.41 -3.92
C GLU A 136 5.29 17.58 -3.36
N LYS A 137 5.15 17.88 -2.05
CA LYS A 137 5.90 18.96 -1.37
C LYS A 137 7.42 18.79 -1.46
N GLN A 138 7.90 17.56 -1.63
CA GLN A 138 9.32 17.24 -1.79
C GLN A 138 9.78 17.08 -3.25
N GLY A 139 8.90 17.36 -4.21
CA GLY A 139 9.19 17.31 -5.65
C GLY A 139 9.34 15.90 -6.21
N LEU A 140 8.81 14.86 -5.55
CA LEU A 140 8.85 13.48 -6.07
C LEU A 140 7.74 13.21 -7.10
N LEU A 141 6.65 13.96 -7.02
CA LEU A 141 5.42 13.78 -7.79
C LEU A 141 4.86 15.15 -8.17
N SER A 142 4.19 15.24 -9.32
CA SER A 142 3.35 16.40 -9.61
C SER A 142 1.95 16.21 -9.02
N ARG A 143 1.29 17.32 -8.65
CA ARG A 143 -0.10 17.29 -8.16
C ARG A 143 -1.06 16.66 -9.17
N SER A 144 -0.89 16.99 -10.45
CA SER A 144 -1.75 16.48 -11.53
C SER A 144 -1.70 14.96 -11.62
N ASP A 145 -0.50 14.37 -11.50
CA ASP A 145 -0.34 12.93 -11.71
C ASP A 145 -1.02 12.12 -10.60
N TRP A 146 -0.72 12.47 -9.33
CA TRP A 146 -1.26 11.68 -8.22
C TRP A 146 -2.76 11.91 -8.00
N THR A 147 -3.28 13.13 -8.25
CA THR A 147 -4.72 13.38 -8.12
C THR A 147 -5.53 12.69 -9.22
N ALA A 148 -5.01 12.62 -10.45
CA ALA A 148 -5.62 11.85 -11.52
C ALA A 148 -5.64 10.35 -11.20
N ALA A 149 -4.55 9.80 -10.65
CA ALA A 149 -4.48 8.42 -10.20
C ALA A 149 -5.47 8.13 -9.06
N VAL A 150 -5.56 9.01 -8.05
CA VAL A 150 -6.51 8.90 -6.94
C VAL A 150 -7.96 8.88 -7.44
N LYS A 151 -8.31 9.82 -8.34
CA LYS A 151 -9.64 9.85 -8.95
C LYS A 151 -9.95 8.53 -9.66
N ALA A 152 -9.01 8.04 -10.47
CA ALA A 152 -9.18 6.80 -11.20
C ALA A 152 -9.37 5.58 -10.27
N VAL A 153 -8.62 5.46 -9.17
CA VAL A 153 -8.78 4.31 -8.25
C VAL A 153 -9.94 4.46 -7.26
N ALA A 154 -10.46 5.68 -7.05
CA ALA A 154 -11.62 5.94 -6.20
C ALA A 154 -12.94 5.57 -6.86
N ASP A 155 -13.00 5.57 -8.19
CA ASP A 155 -14.17 5.14 -8.98
C ASP A 155 -14.35 3.60 -9.03
N VAL A 156 -13.76 2.90 -8.05
CA VAL A 156 -13.73 1.44 -7.96
C VAL A 156 -14.56 0.98 -6.78
#